data_AF-A0A9Y1BR38-F1
#
_entry.id   AF-A0A9Y1BR38-F1
#
_cell.length_a   1.000
_cell.length_b   1.000
_cell.length_c   1.000
_cell.angle_alpha   90.00
_cell.angle_beta   90.00
_cell.angle_gamma   90.00
#
_symmetry.space_group_name_H-M   'P 1'
#
loop_
_entity.id
_entity.type
_entity.pdbx_description
1 polymer ?
#
loop_
_entity_poly.entity_id
_entity_poly.type
_entity_poly.pdbx_seq_one_letter_code
_entity_poly.pdbx_strand_id
1 'polypeptide(L)'
;MVGENLIVCGDAAALANPINGEGHGLALLSGYYAARTIISAFARRDFSEESLWQYNIDIWQKFGYLGSMGIAIHKFMKKYPILDFEYLFASGIITQEDVNSVLGDLGYKPPIFSKFIKALKKPKLMLRLIRMILIAKKIEKLSLSYPTEVTEFNKWKRKIVKLELKEL
;
A
#
# COMPACT_ATOMS: atom_id res chain seq x y z
N MET A 1 11.85 -1.13 -8.70
CA MET A 1 11.75 -2.50 -9.26
C MET A 1 12.45 -2.59 -10.61
N VAL A 2 13.14 -1.53 -11.04
CA VAL A 2 13.97 -1.51 -12.24
C VAL A 2 15.38 -1.07 -11.87
N GLY A 3 16.32 -1.33 -12.75
CA GLY A 3 17.68 -0.81 -12.78
C GLY A 3 18.20 -0.89 -14.21
N GLU A 4 19.46 -0.52 -14.46
CA GLU A 4 20.04 -0.69 -15.79
C GLU A 4 19.90 -2.14 -16.26
N ASN A 5 19.26 -2.32 -17.42
CA ASN A 5 19.01 -3.64 -18.03
C ASN A 5 18.23 -4.63 -17.14
N LEU A 6 17.52 -4.15 -16.11
CA LEU A 6 16.85 -5.01 -15.13
C LEU A 6 15.42 -4.55 -14.86
N ILE A 7 14.48 -5.50 -14.90
CA ILE A 7 13.13 -5.36 -14.36
C ILE A 7 12.87 -6.55 -13.42
N VAL A 8 12.27 -6.28 -12.26
CA VAL A 8 11.87 -7.28 -11.28
C VAL A 8 10.34 -7.32 -11.18
N CYS A 9 9.78 -8.53 -11.19
CA CYS A 9 8.33 -8.77 -11.23
C CYS A 9 7.88 -9.75 -10.13
N GLY A 10 6.56 -9.83 -9.90
CA GLY A 10 5.93 -10.78 -8.99
C GLY A 10 6.51 -10.79 -7.57
N ASP A 11 6.69 -11.98 -7.01
CA ASP A 11 7.18 -12.17 -5.65
C ASP A 11 8.59 -11.61 -5.44
N ALA A 12 9.45 -11.67 -6.46
CA ALA A 12 10.78 -11.08 -6.42
C ALA A 12 10.73 -9.54 -6.24
N ALA A 13 9.64 -8.91 -6.68
CA ALA A 13 9.38 -7.48 -6.49
C ALA A 13 8.54 -7.17 -5.24
N ALA A 14 8.25 -8.18 -4.39
CA ALA A 14 7.40 -8.05 -3.20
C ALA A 14 5.99 -7.52 -3.50
N LEU A 15 5.39 -7.98 -4.61
CA LEU A 15 4.07 -7.55 -5.06
C LEU A 15 2.92 -8.38 -4.48
N ALA A 16 3.15 -9.29 -3.53
CA ALA A 16 2.06 -10.00 -2.88
C ALA A 16 1.17 -9.04 -2.09
N ASN A 17 -0.14 -9.25 -2.12
CA ASN A 17 -1.07 -8.45 -1.34
C ASN A 17 -0.79 -8.67 0.16
N PRO A 18 -0.48 -7.61 0.92
CA PRO A 18 -0.04 -7.72 2.32
C PRO A 18 -1.13 -8.20 3.28
N ILE A 19 -2.40 -8.25 2.88
CA ILE A 19 -3.50 -8.67 3.76
C ILE A 19 -3.79 -10.16 3.63
N ASN A 20 -4.02 -10.64 2.40
CA ASN A 20 -4.42 -12.03 2.14
C ASN A 20 -3.28 -12.91 1.61
N GLY A 21 -2.12 -12.32 1.30
CA GLY A 21 -0.96 -13.03 0.74
C GLY A 21 -1.10 -13.41 -0.73
N GLU A 22 -2.17 -12.99 -1.41
CA GLU A 22 -2.39 -13.32 -2.81
C GLU A 22 -1.43 -12.55 -3.71
N GLY A 23 -0.64 -13.27 -4.51
CA GLY A 23 0.33 -12.69 -5.44
C GLY A 23 0.03 -12.94 -6.92
N HIS A 24 -0.85 -13.90 -7.26
CA HIS A 24 -1.00 -14.37 -8.64
C HIS A 24 -1.45 -13.26 -9.61
N GLY A 25 -2.53 -12.54 -9.27
CA GLY A 25 -3.02 -11.44 -10.10
C GLY A 25 -1.99 -10.31 -10.27
N LEU A 26 -1.27 -9.97 -9.21
CA LEU A 26 -0.23 -8.93 -9.23
C LEU A 26 1.03 -9.38 -9.97
N ALA A 27 1.37 -10.67 -9.91
CA ALA A 27 2.44 -11.25 -10.70
C ALA A 27 2.13 -11.15 -12.20
N LEU A 28 0.91 -11.54 -12.62
CA LEU A 28 0.47 -11.41 -14.02
C LEU A 28 0.47 -9.96 -14.49
N LEU A 29 -0.10 -9.05 -13.68
CA LEU A 29 -0.13 -7.62 -13.99
C LEU A 29 1.28 -7.04 -14.12
N SER A 30 2.20 -7.47 -13.25
CA SER A 30 3.60 -7.03 -13.31
C SER A 30 4.32 -7.55 -14.55
N GLY A 31 4.08 -8.80 -14.96
CA GLY A 31 4.61 -9.32 -16.23
C GLY A 31 4.08 -8.55 -17.44
N TYR A 32 2.79 -8.21 -17.45
CA TYR A 32 2.17 -7.41 -18.49
C TYR A 32 2.83 -6.03 -18.65
N TYR A 33 3.00 -5.30 -17.54
CA TYR A 33 3.66 -3.99 -17.60
C TYR A 33 5.14 -4.09 -17.96
N ALA A 34 5.85 -5.09 -17.44
CA ALA A 34 7.25 -5.33 -17.77
C ALA A 34 7.43 -5.55 -19.29
N ALA A 35 6.59 -6.40 -19.91
CA ALA A 35 6.63 -6.64 -21.34
C ALA A 35 6.43 -5.35 -22.15
N ARG A 36 5.46 -4.51 -21.77
CA ARG A 36 5.22 -3.22 -22.43
C ARG A 36 6.39 -2.27 -22.29
N THR A 37 6.98 -2.17 -21.10
CA THR A 37 8.17 -1.34 -20.86
C THR A 37 9.35 -1.83 -21.68
N ILE A 38 9.58 -3.14 -21.75
CA ILE A 38 10.65 -3.75 -22.56
C ILE A 38 10.47 -3.45 -24.04
N ILE A 39 9.26 -3.62 -24.60
CA ILE A 39 8.98 -3.29 -26.01
C ILE A 39 9.32 -1.81 -26.31
N SER A 40 8.94 -0.89 -25.40
CA SER A 40 9.26 0.53 -25.53
C SER A 40 10.77 0.81 -25.42
N ALA A 41 11.48 0.10 -24.55
CA ALA A 41 12.93 0.19 -24.42
C ALA A 41 13.66 -0.26 -25.69
N PHE A 42 13.24 -1.38 -26.29
CA PHE A 42 13.79 -1.86 -27.57
C PHE A 42 13.54 -0.87 -28.71
N ALA A 43 12.35 -0.27 -28.79
CA ALA A 43 12.05 0.73 -29.81
C ALA A 43 12.96 1.97 -29.71
N ARG A 44 13.33 2.37 -28.49
CA ARG A 44 14.23 3.50 -28.21
C ARG A 44 15.71 3.11 -28.19
N ARG A 45 16.02 1.81 -28.17
CA ARG A 45 17.37 1.26 -27.91
C ARG A 45 17.99 1.79 -26.61
N ASP A 46 17.16 1.98 -25.60
CA ASP A 46 17.55 2.55 -24.31
C ASP A 46 17.01 1.67 -23.18
N PHE A 47 17.92 1.06 -22.44
CA PHE A 47 17.65 0.13 -21.34
C PHE A 47 18.13 0.68 -19.98
N SER A 48 18.36 2.00 -19.91
CA SER A 48 18.66 2.72 -18.67
C SER A 48 17.53 2.59 -17.65
N GLU A 49 17.85 2.86 -16.38
CA GLU A 49 16.84 2.91 -15.31
C GLU A 49 15.73 3.93 -15.64
N GLU A 50 16.11 5.08 -16.20
CA GLU A 50 15.22 6.15 -16.64
C GLU A 50 14.25 5.67 -17.72
N SER A 51 14.75 4.97 -18.74
CA SER A 51 13.92 4.43 -19.82
C SER A 51 12.91 3.39 -19.32
N LEU A 52 13.31 2.60 -18.32
CA LEU A 52 12.48 1.55 -17.72
C LEU A 52 11.56 2.06 -16.61
N TRP A 53 11.71 3.32 -16.17
CA TRP A 53 11.03 3.87 -15.01
C TRP A 53 9.50 3.85 -15.09
N GLN A 54 8.95 3.90 -16.31
CA GLN A 54 7.50 3.79 -16.54
C GLN A 54 6.90 2.52 -15.92
N TYR A 55 7.66 1.42 -15.86
CA TYR A 55 7.21 0.20 -15.17
C TYR A 55 6.88 0.47 -13.70
N ASN A 56 7.74 1.20 -12.99
CA ASN A 56 7.46 1.54 -11.59
C ASN A 56 6.19 2.40 -11.48
N ILE A 57 6.02 3.39 -12.36
CA ILE A 57 4.84 4.26 -12.37
C ILE A 57 3.57 3.43 -12.56
N ASP A 58 3.54 2.55 -13.56
CA ASP A 58 2.37 1.71 -13.88
C ASP A 58 2.00 0.79 -12.72
N ILE A 59 3.01 0.16 -12.09
CA ILE A 59 2.80 -0.68 -10.89
C ILE A 59 2.27 0.15 -9.74
N TRP A 60 2.88 1.30 -9.42
CA TRP A 60 2.48 2.10 -8.25
C TRP A 60 1.12 2.77 -8.42
N GLN A 61 0.72 3.13 -9.65
CA GLN A 61 -0.63 3.62 -9.94
C GLN A 61 -1.71 2.57 -9.68
N LYS A 62 -1.42 1.29 -9.94
CA LYS A 62 -2.37 0.19 -9.71
C LYS A 62 -2.31 -0.38 -8.29
N PHE A 63 -1.11 -0.58 -7.75
CA PHE A 63 -0.90 -1.32 -6.50
C PHE A 63 -0.58 -0.43 -5.30
N GLY A 64 -0.06 0.78 -5.50
CA GLY A 64 0.39 1.65 -4.41
C GLY A 64 -0.70 1.96 -3.38
N TYR A 65 -1.95 2.03 -3.83
CA TYR A 65 -3.14 2.16 -2.97
C TYR A 65 -3.33 0.94 -2.05
N LEU A 66 -3.49 -0.24 -2.65
CA LEU A 66 -3.81 -1.50 -1.94
C LEU A 66 -2.69 -1.91 -0.98
N GLY A 67 -1.43 -1.74 -1.40
CA GLY A 67 -0.28 -2.03 -0.57
C GLY A 67 -0.25 -1.18 0.71
N SER A 68 -0.60 0.10 0.64
CA SER A 68 -0.44 1.04 1.75
C SER A 68 -1.33 0.73 2.95
N MET A 69 -2.63 0.50 2.72
CA MET A 69 -3.57 0.17 3.81
C MET A 69 -3.32 -1.22 4.36
N GLY A 70 -3.06 -2.19 3.49
CA GLY A 70 -2.81 -3.56 3.93
C GLY A 70 -1.51 -3.71 4.74
N ILE A 71 -0.44 -3.01 4.35
CA ILE A 71 0.78 -2.94 5.17
C ILE A 71 0.50 -2.32 6.54
N ALA A 72 -0.31 -1.26 6.60
CA ALA A 72 -0.66 -0.61 7.86
C ALA A 72 -1.45 -1.55 8.79
N ILE A 73 -2.44 -2.26 8.26
CA ILE A 73 -3.22 -3.27 9.00
C ILE A 73 -2.33 -4.40 9.50
N HIS A 74 -1.48 -4.96 8.64
CA HIS A 74 -0.57 -6.05 9.03
C HIS A 74 0.38 -5.62 10.15
N LYS A 75 0.93 -4.41 10.06
CA LYS A 75 1.79 -3.83 11.10
C LYS A 75 1.04 -3.59 12.41
N PHE A 76 -0.20 -3.11 12.33
CA PHE A 76 -1.07 -2.92 13.49
C PHE A 76 -1.38 -4.28 14.15
N MET A 77 -1.69 -5.32 13.37
CA MET A 77 -1.88 -6.70 13.81
C MET A 77 -0.67 -7.29 14.52
N LYS A 78 0.53 -7.02 14.04
CA LYS A 78 1.76 -7.46 14.70
C LYS A 78 2.07 -6.72 16.00
N LYS A 79 1.67 -5.44 16.09
CA LYS A 79 2.04 -4.56 17.20
C LYS A 79 1.12 -4.68 18.42
N TYR A 80 -0.15 -5.02 18.22
CA TYR A 80 -1.14 -5.04 19.30
C TYR A 80 -1.63 -6.47 19.61
N PRO A 81 -2.04 -6.76 20.85
CA PRO A 81 -2.55 -8.08 21.22
C PRO A 81 -3.82 -8.45 20.44
N ILE A 82 -4.03 -9.75 20.18
CA ILE A 82 -5.24 -10.26 19.51
C ILE A 82 -6.55 -9.81 20.20
N LEU A 83 -6.54 -9.69 21.53
CA LEU A 83 -7.68 -9.20 22.32
C LEU A 83 -8.12 -7.76 21.97
N ASP A 84 -7.20 -6.93 21.47
CA ASP A 84 -7.54 -5.60 20.98
C ASP A 84 -8.30 -5.71 19.64
N PHE A 85 -7.92 -6.64 18.76
CA PHE A 85 -8.65 -6.92 17.52
C PHE A 85 -10.04 -7.47 17.79
N GLU A 86 -10.14 -8.49 18.65
CA GLU A 86 -11.43 -9.07 19.05
C GLU A 86 -12.38 -8.00 19.58
N TYR A 87 -11.89 -7.07 20.40
CA TYR A 87 -12.69 -5.95 20.88
C TYR A 87 -13.19 -5.06 19.73
N LEU A 88 -12.33 -4.73 18.75
CA LEU A 88 -12.71 -3.89 17.61
C LEU A 88 -13.83 -4.51 16.76
N PHE A 89 -13.79 -5.83 16.56
CA PHE A 89 -14.86 -6.56 15.86
C PHE A 89 -16.11 -6.72 16.73
N ALA A 90 -15.98 -7.16 17.99
CA ALA A 90 -17.11 -7.42 18.87
C ALA A 90 -17.91 -6.16 19.22
N SER A 91 -17.26 -5.00 19.25
CA SER A 91 -17.93 -3.70 19.44
C SER A 91 -18.53 -3.10 18.16
N GLY A 92 -18.31 -3.75 17.01
CA GLY A 92 -18.72 -3.23 15.70
C GLY A 92 -17.98 -1.95 15.28
N ILE A 93 -16.79 -1.71 15.84
CA ILE A 93 -15.91 -0.62 15.40
C ILE A 93 -15.36 -0.93 14.01
N ILE A 94 -14.93 -2.18 13.81
CA ILE A 94 -14.57 -2.75 12.51
C ILE A 94 -15.69 -3.71 12.13
N THR A 95 -16.32 -3.50 10.99
CA THR A 95 -17.35 -4.40 10.45
C THR A 95 -16.82 -5.18 9.25
N GLN A 96 -17.57 -6.19 8.81
CA GLN A 96 -17.21 -6.97 7.63
C GLN A 96 -17.19 -6.09 6.37
N GLU A 97 -18.08 -5.10 6.26
CA GLU A 97 -18.09 -4.14 5.17
C GLU A 97 -16.83 -3.27 5.15
N ASP A 98 -16.33 -2.85 6.34
CA ASP A 98 -15.07 -2.12 6.42
C ASP A 98 -13.92 -2.98 5.90
N VAL A 99 -13.85 -4.26 6.31
CA VAL A 99 -12.83 -5.20 5.85
C VAL A 99 -12.92 -5.43 4.34
N ASN A 100 -14.12 -5.68 3.82
CA ASN A 100 -14.34 -5.89 2.39
C ASN A 100 -13.99 -4.65 1.56
N SER A 101 -14.24 -3.44 2.06
CA SER A 101 -13.85 -2.21 1.39
C SER A 101 -12.34 -2.00 1.33
N VAL A 102 -11.61 -2.51 2.31
CA VAL A 102 -10.14 -2.46 2.33
C VAL A 102 -9.51 -3.59 1.51
N LEU A 103 -10.17 -4.74 1.45
CA LEU A 103 -9.75 -5.88 0.63
C LEU A 103 -10.11 -5.72 -0.86
N GLY A 104 -11.11 -4.89 -1.19
CA GLY A 104 -11.54 -4.60 -2.55
C GLY A 104 -10.93 -3.34 -3.17
N ASP A 105 -11.31 -3.05 -4.41
CA ASP A 105 -10.80 -1.94 -5.25
C ASP A 105 -11.31 -0.53 -4.87
N LEU A 106 -12.01 -0.36 -3.74
CA LEU A 106 -12.80 0.85 -3.49
C LEU A 106 -12.49 1.50 -2.14
N GLY A 107 -11.62 2.51 -2.22
CA GLY A 107 -11.75 3.81 -1.56
C GLY A 107 -12.52 3.83 -0.24
N TYR A 108 -11.88 3.39 0.84
CA TYR A 108 -12.44 3.47 2.19
C TYR A 108 -12.84 4.91 2.58
N LYS A 109 -14.16 5.16 2.68
CA LYS A 109 -14.76 6.37 3.27
C LYS A 109 -15.38 6.01 4.63
N PRO A 110 -14.60 6.06 5.72
CA PRO A 110 -15.14 5.79 7.04
C PRO A 110 -16.00 6.95 7.56
N PRO A 111 -17.18 6.68 8.11
CA PRO A 111 -17.73 7.46 9.21
C PRO A 111 -17.23 6.84 10.53
N ILE A 112 -15.92 6.81 10.78
CA ILE A 112 -15.35 6.27 12.04
C ILE A 112 -15.81 7.09 13.25
N PHE A 113 -16.13 8.37 13.06
CA PHE A 113 -16.63 9.23 14.13
C PHE A 113 -17.97 8.77 14.72
N SER A 114 -18.89 8.20 13.92
CA SER A 114 -20.16 7.67 14.47
C SER A 114 -19.96 6.39 15.28
N LYS A 115 -18.92 5.61 14.94
CA LYS A 115 -18.51 4.41 15.68
C LYS A 115 -17.68 4.73 16.93
N PHE A 116 -17.15 5.94 17.06
CA PHE A 116 -16.32 6.38 18.19
C PHE A 116 -17.09 6.34 19.52
N ILE A 117 -18.41 6.53 19.49
CA ILE A 117 -19.29 6.42 20.67
C ILE A 117 -19.24 4.99 21.26
N LYS A 118 -19.06 3.96 20.42
CA LYS A 118 -18.93 2.56 20.87
C LYS A 118 -17.57 2.24 21.50
N ALA A 119 -16.59 3.15 21.38
CA ALA A 119 -15.21 2.96 21.78
C ALA A 119 -14.87 3.46 23.20
N LEU A 120 -15.88 3.87 23.97
CA LEU A 120 -15.73 4.40 25.35
C LEU A 120 -14.90 3.50 26.27
N LYS A 121 -14.87 2.17 26.05
CA LYS A 121 -14.10 1.22 26.87
C LYS A 121 -12.59 1.19 26.56
N LYS A 122 -12.16 1.50 25.33
CA LYS A 122 -10.73 1.49 24.92
C LYS A 122 -10.36 2.70 24.06
N PRO A 123 -10.42 3.94 24.59
CA PRO A 123 -10.14 5.15 23.82
C PRO A 123 -8.71 5.21 23.26
N LYS A 124 -7.72 4.67 23.99
CA LYS A 124 -6.33 4.60 23.51
C LYS A 124 -6.18 3.71 22.26
N LEU A 125 -6.87 2.56 22.23
CA LEU A 125 -6.87 1.66 21.08
C LEU A 125 -7.49 2.34 19.86
N MET A 126 -8.59 3.06 20.06
CA MET A 126 -9.23 3.81 18.99
C MET A 126 -8.33 4.92 18.44
N LEU A 127 -7.67 5.69 19.32
CA LEU A 127 -6.71 6.72 18.87
C LEU A 127 -5.58 6.11 18.03
N ARG A 128 -5.11 4.92 18.38
CA ARG A 128 -4.10 4.17 17.61
C ARG A 128 -4.64 3.72 16.25
N LEU A 129 -5.88 3.22 16.20
CA LEU A 129 -6.53 2.81 14.95
C LEU A 129 -6.75 3.99 14.00
N ILE A 130 -7.26 5.13 14.50
CA ILE A 130 -7.45 6.34 13.68
C ILE A 130 -6.12 6.83 13.12
N ARG A 131 -5.10 6.89 13.99
CA ARG A 131 -3.73 7.23 13.62
C ARG A 131 -3.26 6.37 12.45
N MET A 132 -3.38 5.04 12.57
CA MET A 132 -2.98 4.08 11.54
C MET A 132 -3.65 4.38 10.21
N ILE A 133 -4.97 4.61 10.23
CA ILE A 133 -5.75 4.91 9.02
C ILE A 133 -5.31 6.25 8.40
N LEU A 134 -5.06 7.28 9.21
CA LEU A 134 -4.60 8.58 8.72
C LEU A 134 -3.22 8.51 8.09
N ILE A 135 -2.31 7.70 8.65
CA ILE A 135 -0.99 7.49 8.06
C ILE A 135 -1.08 6.65 6.79
N ALA A 136 -1.84 5.56 6.79
CA ALA A 136 -2.10 4.76 5.60
C ALA A 136 -2.62 5.63 4.44
N LYS A 137 -3.61 6.50 4.70
CA LYS A 137 -4.14 7.44 3.70
C LYS A 137 -3.12 8.47 3.20
N LYS A 138 -2.17 8.89 4.05
CA LYS A 138 -1.08 9.79 3.62
C LYS A 138 -0.08 9.06 2.73
N ILE A 139 0.27 7.82 3.08
CA ILE A 139 1.16 6.96 2.28
C ILE A 139 0.49 6.64 0.95
N GLU A 140 -0.80 6.31 0.96
CA GLU A 140 -1.62 6.07 -0.22
C GLU A 140 -1.60 7.28 -1.18
N LYS A 141 -1.87 8.49 -0.66
CA LYS A 141 -1.80 9.72 -1.46
C LYS A 141 -0.41 9.96 -2.06
N LEU A 142 0.65 9.69 -1.29
CA LEU A 142 2.02 9.79 -1.79
C LEU A 142 2.33 8.72 -2.85
N SER A 143 1.76 7.53 -2.70
CA SER A 143 1.92 6.40 -3.62
C SER A 143 1.27 6.67 -4.97
N LEU A 144 0.11 7.34 -4.98
CA LEU A 144 -0.54 7.84 -6.20
C LEU A 144 0.28 8.94 -6.90
N SER A 145 1.12 9.66 -6.16
CA SER A 145 2.08 10.63 -6.71
C SER A 145 3.49 10.03 -6.83
N TYR A 146 3.60 8.79 -7.30
CA TYR A 146 4.89 8.15 -7.52
C TYR A 146 5.75 9.01 -8.49
N PRO A 147 7.06 9.18 -8.24
CA PRO A 147 7.91 10.06 -9.05
C PRO A 147 7.95 9.64 -10.51
N THR A 148 7.85 10.61 -11.42
CA THR A 148 8.04 10.39 -12.85
C THR A 148 9.50 10.32 -13.25
N GLU A 149 10.39 10.88 -12.42
CA GLU A 149 11.84 10.91 -12.62
C GLU A 149 12.56 10.13 -11.52
N VAL A 150 13.62 9.42 -11.92
CA VAL A 150 14.47 8.60 -11.02
C VAL A 150 15.08 9.46 -9.92
N THR A 151 15.51 10.68 -10.24
CA THR A 151 16.17 11.64 -9.35
C THR A 151 15.30 11.98 -8.11
N GLU A 152 13.98 12.04 -8.27
CA GLU A 152 13.03 12.38 -7.20
C GLU A 152 12.66 11.16 -6.33
N PHE A 153 13.06 9.94 -6.72
CA PHE A 153 12.73 8.70 -6.00
C PHE A 153 13.19 8.73 -4.55
N ASN A 154 14.43 9.12 -4.29
CA ASN A 154 14.99 9.13 -2.94
C ASN A 154 14.25 10.11 -2.02
N LYS A 155 13.84 11.27 -2.55
CA LYS A 155 13.07 12.27 -1.82
C LYS A 155 11.65 11.78 -1.51
N TRP A 156 11.00 11.13 -2.46
CA TRP A 156 9.71 10.48 -2.26
C TRP A 156 9.78 9.36 -1.22
N LYS A 157 10.77 8.47 -1.34
CA LYS A 157 11.01 7.35 -0.40
C LYS A 157 11.18 7.84 1.03
N ARG A 158 11.96 8.91 1.24
CA ARG A 158 12.14 9.52 2.57
C ARG A 158 10.82 10.02 3.18
N LYS A 159 9.89 10.53 2.37
CA LYS A 159 8.55 10.95 2.86
C LYS A 159 7.75 9.75 3.36
N ILE A 160 7.78 8.64 2.62
CA ILE A 160 7.11 7.38 3.02
C ILE A 160 7.72 6.87 4.33
N VAL A 161 9.05 6.70 4.39
CA VAL A 161 9.75 6.20 5.60
C VAL A 161 9.46 7.09 6.81
N LYS A 162 9.47 8.42 6.65
CA LYS A 162 9.13 9.35 7.73
C LYS A 162 7.69 9.19 8.24
N LEU A 163 6.75 8.82 7.38
CA LEU A 163 5.38 8.53 7.79
C LEU A 163 5.29 7.18 8.51
N GLU A 164 5.97 6.15 8.03
CA GLU A 164 5.99 4.84 8.68
C GLU A 164 6.60 4.91 10.10
N LEU A 165 7.69 5.66 10.28
CA LEU A 165 8.33 5.87 11.59
C LEU A 165 7.47 6.63 12.60
N LYS A 166 6.43 7.35 12.15
CA LYS A 166 5.54 8.07 13.07
C LYS A 166 4.57 7.14 13.81
N GLU A 167 4.42 5.89 13.35
CA GLU A 167 3.43 4.96 13.91
C GLU A 167 3.87 3.53 14.18
N LEU A 168 5.09 3.18 13.81
CA LEU A 168 5.68 1.89 14.12
C LEU A 168 6.60 2.01 15.32
#